data_AF-A0A2G9NK42-F1
#
_entry.id   AF-A0A2G9NK42-F1
#
_cell.length_a   1.000
_cell.length_b   1.000
_cell.length_c   1.000
_cell.angle_alpha   90.00
_cell.angle_beta   90.00
_cell.angle_gamma   90.00
#
_symmetry.space_group_name_H-M   'P 1'
#
loop_
_entity.id
_entity.type
_entity.pdbx_description
1 polymer ?
#
loop_
_entity_poly.entity_id
_entity_poly.type
_entity_poly.pdbx_seq_one_letter_code
_entity_poly.pdbx_strand_id
1 'polypeptide(L)'
;MPLCGFNKKMLEGLAAFQEGLVEHGLYERSKETDQTYEERLNEELSDMDRFSPEMHRINDPEMRDITIGLSTFAKAFYRLARRKGLDDYKETTQAVNNFFIEMDKKYYGEKQGEGLQGKPNSMRQLAEYLDTMST
;
A
#
# COMPACT_ATOMS: atom_id res chain seq x y z
N MET A 1 4.43 -12.85 1.10
CA MET A 1 3.61 -13.41 2.18
C MET A 1 2.38 -14.05 1.54
N PRO A 2 2.05 -15.31 1.82
CA PRO A 2 0.73 -15.86 1.59
C PRO A 2 -0.19 -15.39 2.72
N LEU A 3 -0.61 -14.12 2.68
CA LEU A 3 -1.74 -13.64 3.50
C LEU A 3 -2.92 -14.53 3.13
N CYS A 4 -3.61 -15.14 4.10
CA CYS A 4 -4.64 -16.19 3.95
C CYS A 4 -5.87 -15.85 3.07
N GLY A 5 -5.73 -15.12 1.98
CA GLY A 5 -6.79 -14.46 1.26
C GLY A 5 -6.90 -12.97 1.64
N PHE A 6 -7.18 -12.10 0.68
CA PHE A 6 -7.78 -10.79 0.97
C PHE A 6 -9.30 -10.92 0.95
N ASN A 7 -9.93 -10.91 2.13
CA ASN A 7 -11.39 -10.87 2.18
C ASN A 7 -11.92 -9.44 1.98
N LYS A 8 -13.24 -9.32 1.77
CA LYS A 8 -13.93 -8.03 1.56
C LYS A 8 -13.60 -6.99 2.64
N LYS A 9 -13.64 -7.38 3.93
CA LYS A 9 -13.36 -6.46 5.04
C LYS A 9 -11.91 -5.95 5.04
N MET A 10 -10.96 -6.79 4.64
CA MET A 10 -9.55 -6.39 4.51
C MET A 10 -9.37 -5.36 3.40
N LEU A 11 -10.00 -5.58 2.25
CA LEU A 11 -9.95 -4.65 1.11
C LEU A 11 -10.65 -3.32 1.41
N GLU A 12 -11.80 -3.37 2.10
CA GLU A 12 -12.50 -2.18 2.57
C GLU A 12 -11.64 -1.39 3.57
N GLY A 13 -10.99 -2.08 4.52
CA GLY A 13 -10.08 -1.44 5.47
C GLY A 13 -8.86 -0.80 4.80
N LEU A 14 -8.27 -1.46 3.80
CA LEU A 14 -7.18 -0.89 3.01
C LEU A 14 -7.64 0.34 2.22
N ALA A 15 -8.80 0.27 1.58
CA ALA A 15 -9.37 1.41 0.86
C ALA A 15 -9.57 2.60 1.79
N ALA A 16 -10.23 2.38 2.93
CA ALA A 16 -10.48 3.43 3.91
C ALA A 16 -9.17 4.04 4.46
N PHE A 17 -8.15 3.22 4.67
CA PHE A 17 -6.83 3.71 5.09
C PHE A 17 -6.20 4.60 4.01
N GLN A 18 -6.21 4.16 2.75
CA GLN A 18 -5.68 4.92 1.61
C GLN A 18 -6.44 6.22 1.36
N GLU A 19 -7.76 6.21 1.49
CA GLU A 19 -8.59 7.40 1.41
C GLU A 19 -8.26 8.38 2.54
N GLY A 20 -8.12 7.88 3.78
CA GLY A 20 -7.70 8.68 4.92
C GLY A 20 -6.32 9.34 4.75
N LEU A 21 -5.36 8.66 4.10
CA LEU A 21 -4.05 9.26 3.79
C LEU A 21 -4.17 10.53 2.93
N VAL A 22 -5.13 10.58 1.99
CA VAL A 22 -5.33 11.73 1.11
C VAL A 22 -6.27 12.74 1.73
N GLU A 23 -7.47 12.32 2.10
CA GLU A 23 -8.53 13.21 2.58
C GLU A 23 -8.11 13.90 3.89
N HIS A 24 -7.69 13.13 4.89
CA HIS A 24 -7.24 13.68 6.15
C HIS A 24 -5.79 14.19 6.06
N GLY A 25 -4.88 13.33 5.59
CA GLY A 25 -3.44 13.61 5.60
C GLY A 25 -3.02 14.78 4.70
N LEU A 26 -3.69 14.96 3.56
CA LEU A 26 -3.39 16.03 2.62
C LEU A 26 -4.47 17.11 2.63
N TYR A 27 -5.71 16.80 2.30
CA TYR A 27 -6.73 17.83 2.01
C TYR A 27 -7.16 18.62 3.25
N GLU A 28 -7.44 17.95 4.36
CA GLU A 28 -7.82 18.62 5.60
C GLU A 28 -6.64 19.40 6.18
N ARG A 29 -5.47 18.78 6.31
CA ARG A 29 -4.27 19.43 6.87
C ARG A 29 -3.73 20.60 6.04
N SER A 30 -3.86 20.54 4.73
CA SER A 30 -3.46 21.65 3.85
C SER A 30 -4.31 22.90 4.10
N LYS A 31 -5.60 22.73 4.43
CA LYS A 31 -6.49 23.86 4.79
C LYS A 31 -6.10 24.49 6.13
N GLU A 32 -5.60 23.71 7.07
CA GLU A 32 -5.15 24.20 8.38
C GLU A 32 -3.84 25.00 8.31
N THR A 33 -3.04 24.76 7.27
CA THR A 33 -1.67 25.28 7.14
C THR A 33 -1.49 26.27 5.98
N ASP A 34 -2.55 26.55 5.22
CA ASP A 34 -2.53 27.39 3.99
C ASP A 34 -1.50 26.90 2.95
N GLN A 35 -1.34 25.59 2.85
CA GLN A 35 -0.44 24.92 1.91
C GLN A 35 -1.20 24.37 0.71
N THR A 36 -0.51 24.22 -0.42
CA THR A 36 -1.03 23.40 -1.52
C THR A 36 -0.92 21.91 -1.17
N TYR A 37 -1.76 21.08 -1.81
CA TYR A 37 -1.71 19.63 -1.60
C TYR A 37 -0.37 19.02 -2.01
N GLU A 38 0.31 19.58 -3.00
CA GLU A 38 1.63 19.12 -3.45
C GLU A 38 2.73 19.49 -2.45
N GLU A 39 2.71 20.70 -1.87
CA GLU A 39 3.64 21.07 -0.80
C GLU A 39 3.46 20.14 0.40
N ARG A 40 2.22 19.93 0.83
CA ARG A 40 1.91 19.05 1.95
C ARG A 40 2.35 17.61 1.70
N LEU A 41 2.12 17.11 0.49
CA LEU A 41 2.57 15.78 0.09
C LEU A 41 4.10 15.66 0.15
N ASN A 42 4.83 16.67 -0.31
CA ASN A 42 6.29 16.67 -0.26
C ASN A 42 6.81 16.71 1.19
N GLU A 43 6.12 17.42 2.09
CA GLU A 43 6.40 17.36 3.53
C GLU A 43 6.15 15.97 4.11
N GLU A 44 4.99 15.36 3.87
CA GLU A 44 4.68 14.00 4.36
C GLU A 44 5.71 12.97 3.86
N LEU A 45 6.11 13.05 2.59
CA LEU A 45 7.16 12.19 2.05
C LEU A 45 8.51 12.44 2.73
N SER A 46 8.86 13.71 2.97
CA SER A 46 10.09 14.10 3.68
C SER A 46 10.09 13.59 5.12
N ASP A 47 8.96 13.72 5.83
CA ASP A 47 8.78 13.24 7.19
C ASP A 47 8.93 11.72 7.27
N MET A 48 8.33 10.99 6.33
CA MET A 48 8.51 9.54 6.21
C MET A 48 9.97 9.15 5.92
N ASP A 49 10.70 9.93 5.09
CA ASP A 49 12.13 9.74 4.86
C ASP A 49 12.97 9.99 6.12
N ARG A 50 12.64 11.02 6.91
CA ARG A 50 13.32 11.33 8.17
C ARG A 50 12.99 10.34 9.28
N PHE A 51 11.77 9.81 9.32
CA PHE A 51 11.35 8.88 10.36
C PHE A 51 11.84 7.45 10.13
N SER A 52 11.94 7.02 8.86
CA SER A 52 12.42 5.67 8.51
C SER A 52 13.72 5.23 9.20
N PRO A 53 14.80 6.01 9.24
CA PRO A 53 16.02 5.62 9.95
C PRO A 53 15.85 5.56 11.46
N GLU A 54 14.85 6.20 12.06
CA GLU A 54 14.62 6.20 13.51
C GLU A 54 13.81 4.99 14.00
N MET A 55 13.16 4.25 13.10
CA MET A 55 12.29 3.12 13.46
C MET A 55 13.03 1.99 14.20
N HIS A 56 14.35 1.86 14.06
CA HIS A 56 15.15 0.90 14.82
C HIS A 56 15.09 1.13 16.34
N ARG A 57 14.71 2.35 16.78
CA ARG A 57 14.53 2.70 18.19
C ARG A 57 13.24 2.18 18.81
N ILE A 58 12.31 1.64 18.01
CA ILE A 58 11.11 0.97 18.52
C ILE A 58 11.57 -0.35 19.14
N ASN A 59 11.45 -0.46 20.47
CA ASN A 59 11.95 -1.60 21.24
C ASN A 59 11.19 -2.89 20.96
N ASP A 60 9.86 -2.79 20.86
CA ASP A 60 8.99 -3.91 20.55
C ASP A 60 9.17 -4.28 19.06
N PRO A 61 9.67 -5.50 18.75
CA PRO A 61 10.00 -5.87 17.39
C PRO A 61 8.77 -6.03 16.50
N GLU A 62 7.66 -6.56 17.02
CA GLU A 62 6.42 -6.70 16.26
C GLU A 62 5.82 -5.33 15.92
N MET A 63 5.77 -4.42 16.89
CA MET A 63 5.31 -3.05 16.65
C MET A 63 6.23 -2.30 15.70
N ARG A 64 7.54 -2.56 15.76
CA ARG A 64 8.51 -2.00 14.80
C ARG A 64 8.22 -2.47 13.38
N ASP A 65 8.01 -3.77 13.18
CA ASP A 65 7.74 -4.34 11.86
C ASP A 65 6.40 -3.85 11.28
N ILE A 66 5.35 -3.77 12.12
CA ILE A 66 4.06 -3.17 11.74
C ILE A 66 4.25 -1.71 11.31
N THR A 67 4.99 -0.93 12.09
CA THR A 67 5.24 0.50 11.80
C THR A 67 6.01 0.67 10.49
N ILE A 68 7.07 -0.14 10.29
CA ILE A 68 7.84 -0.16 9.03
C ILE A 68 6.94 -0.49 7.85
N GLY A 69 6.13 -1.54 7.96
CA GLY A 69 5.21 -1.97 6.91
C GLY A 69 4.20 -0.88 6.55
N LEU A 70 3.58 -0.26 7.56
CA LEU A 70 2.58 0.78 7.38
C LEU A 70 3.16 2.04 6.72
N SER A 71 4.30 2.54 7.22
CA SER A 71 4.94 3.72 6.63
C SER A 71 5.46 3.45 5.23
N THR A 72 6.01 2.26 4.97
CA THR A 72 6.46 1.88 3.62
C THR A 72 5.28 1.83 2.64
N PHE A 73 4.16 1.25 3.06
CA PHE A 73 2.93 1.20 2.27
C PHE A 73 2.36 2.60 2.00
N ALA A 74 2.22 3.43 3.03
CA ALA A 74 1.70 4.79 2.90
C ALA A 74 2.56 5.64 1.95
N LYS A 75 3.90 5.56 2.09
CA LYS A 75 4.84 6.25 1.21
C LYS A 75 4.75 5.79 -0.24
N ALA A 76 4.63 4.48 -0.46
CA ALA A 76 4.47 3.93 -1.80
C ALA A 76 3.14 4.39 -2.44
N PHE A 77 2.06 4.39 -1.64
CA PHE A 77 0.76 4.87 -2.09
C PHE A 77 0.79 6.36 -2.46
N TYR A 78 1.38 7.22 -1.64
CA TYR A 78 1.54 8.64 -1.95
C TYR A 78 2.30 8.89 -3.25
N ARG A 79 3.40 8.16 -3.47
CA ARG A 79 4.16 8.24 -4.73
C ARG A 79 3.33 7.80 -5.93
N LEU A 80 2.53 6.76 -5.77
CA LEU A 80 1.64 6.24 -6.81
C LEU A 80 0.51 7.23 -7.12
N ALA A 81 -0.15 7.76 -6.10
CA ALA A 81 -1.22 8.74 -6.24
C ALA A 81 -0.70 10.01 -6.90
N ARG A 82 0.46 10.52 -6.50
CA ARG A 82 1.12 11.66 -7.18
C ARG A 82 1.37 11.40 -8.66
N ARG A 83 1.88 10.20 -9.00
CA ARG A 83 2.16 9.82 -10.39
C ARG A 83 0.89 9.74 -11.24
N LYS A 84 -0.24 9.34 -10.65
CA LYS A 84 -1.52 9.19 -11.34
C LYS A 84 -2.40 10.45 -11.31
N GLY A 85 -2.08 11.40 -10.43
CA GLY A 85 -2.92 12.56 -10.14
C GLY A 85 -3.62 12.40 -8.79
N LEU A 86 -3.48 13.40 -7.92
CA LEU A 86 -4.13 13.39 -6.60
C LEU A 86 -5.64 13.54 -6.70
N ASP A 87 -6.16 14.22 -7.73
CA ASP A 87 -7.62 14.38 -7.93
C ASP A 87 -8.30 13.01 -8.18
N ASP A 88 -7.59 12.06 -8.79
CA ASP A 88 -8.07 10.71 -9.11
C ASP A 88 -7.55 9.65 -8.13
N TYR A 89 -7.23 10.05 -6.88
CA TYR A 89 -6.65 9.14 -5.91
C TYR A 89 -7.56 7.93 -5.59
N LYS A 90 -8.89 8.05 -5.74
CA LYS A 90 -9.83 6.93 -5.57
C LYS A 90 -9.63 5.83 -6.62
N GLU A 91 -9.31 6.20 -7.85
CA GLU A 91 -8.92 5.23 -8.88
C GLU A 91 -7.59 4.56 -8.53
N THR A 92 -6.68 5.32 -7.90
CA THR A 92 -5.42 4.77 -7.38
C THR A 92 -5.67 3.75 -6.26
N THR A 93 -6.55 4.07 -5.30
CA THR A 93 -7.02 3.15 -4.25
C THR A 93 -7.59 1.87 -4.85
N GLN A 94 -8.51 2.00 -5.82
CA GLN A 94 -9.10 0.85 -6.50
C GLN A 94 -8.05 0.01 -7.25
N ALA A 95 -7.10 0.64 -7.93
CA ALA A 95 -6.03 -0.06 -8.63
C ALA A 95 -5.14 -0.87 -7.68
N VAL A 96 -4.81 -0.34 -6.50
CA VAL A 96 -4.04 -1.07 -5.48
C VAL A 96 -4.84 -2.25 -4.91
N ASN A 97 -6.14 -2.05 -4.64
CA ASN A 97 -6.99 -3.16 -4.20
C ASN A 97 -7.11 -4.26 -5.27
N ASN A 98 -7.27 -3.89 -6.54
CA ASN A 98 -7.28 -4.84 -7.65
C ASN A 98 -5.95 -5.61 -7.75
N PHE A 99 -4.82 -4.92 -7.54
CA PHE A 99 -3.51 -5.57 -7.50
C PHE A 99 -3.43 -6.63 -6.40
N PHE A 100 -3.94 -6.36 -5.19
CA PHE A 100 -4.00 -7.35 -4.12
C PHE A 100 -4.96 -8.51 -4.41
N ILE A 101 -6.10 -8.24 -5.04
CA ILE A 101 -7.04 -9.28 -5.48
C ILE A 101 -6.39 -10.22 -6.49
N GLU A 102 -5.68 -9.69 -7.49
CA GLU A 102 -5.03 -10.51 -8.50
C GLU A 102 -3.82 -11.27 -7.94
N MET A 103 -3.07 -10.66 -7.01
CA MET A 103 -2.04 -11.38 -6.26
C MET A 103 -2.63 -12.61 -5.55
N ASP A 104 -3.78 -12.43 -4.89
CA ASP A 104 -4.46 -13.48 -4.14
C ASP A 104 -4.98 -14.59 -5.06
N LYS A 105 -5.68 -14.21 -6.14
CA LYS A 105 -6.16 -15.14 -7.17
C LYS A 105 -5.02 -15.92 -7.79
N LYS A 106 -3.91 -15.26 -8.14
CA LYS A 106 -2.75 -15.93 -8.73
C LYS A 106 -2.15 -16.95 -7.77
N TYR A 107 -2.04 -16.57 -6.48
CA TYR A 107 -1.38 -17.41 -5.50
C TYR A 107 -2.26 -18.59 -5.06
N TYR A 108 -3.52 -18.38 -4.71
CA TYR A 108 -4.40 -19.45 -4.21
C TYR A 108 -5.15 -20.19 -5.33
N GLY A 109 -5.39 -19.53 -6.47
CA GLY A 109 -6.26 -20.04 -7.52
C GLY A 109 -7.74 -19.92 -7.14
N GLU A 110 -8.62 -20.09 -8.12
CA GLU A 110 -10.06 -20.15 -7.87
C GLU A 110 -10.47 -21.53 -7.33
N LYS A 111 -9.74 -22.58 -7.73
CA LYS A 111 -9.90 -23.94 -7.21
C LYS A 111 -8.58 -24.50 -6.68
N GLN A 112 -8.72 -25.45 -5.76
CA GLN A 112 -7.58 -26.14 -5.15
C GLN A 112 -6.66 -26.76 -6.22
N GLY A 113 -5.38 -26.39 -6.21
CA GLY A 113 -4.36 -26.87 -7.15
C GLY A 113 -4.15 -26.00 -8.40
N GLU A 114 -5.04 -25.04 -8.67
CA GLU A 114 -4.91 -24.13 -9.80
C GLU A 114 -3.89 -23.00 -9.52
N GLY A 115 -3.84 -22.51 -8.28
CA GLY A 115 -2.92 -21.45 -7.84
C GLY A 115 -1.46 -21.88 -7.74
N LEU A 116 -0.60 -20.93 -7.37
CA LEU A 116 0.83 -21.16 -7.09
C LEU A 116 1.09 -21.82 -5.72
N GLN A 117 0.12 -21.81 -4.81
CA GLN A 117 0.27 -22.34 -3.45
C GLN A 117 0.79 -23.79 -3.45
N GLY A 118 1.85 -24.04 -2.70
CA GLY A 118 2.47 -25.36 -2.56
C GLY A 118 3.34 -25.80 -3.75
N LYS A 119 3.41 -25.01 -4.83
CA LYS A 119 4.29 -25.31 -5.98
C LYS A 119 5.74 -24.85 -5.70
N PRO A 120 6.76 -25.58 -6.19
CA PRO A 120 8.15 -25.12 -6.15
C PRO A 120 8.28 -23.77 -6.86
N ASN A 121 9.13 -22.88 -6.32
CA ASN A 121 9.36 -21.53 -6.87
C ASN A 121 8.11 -20.63 -6.95
N SER A 122 7.03 -20.96 -6.24
CA SER A 122 5.77 -20.19 -6.25
C SER A 122 5.95 -18.70 -5.92
N MET A 123 6.83 -18.35 -4.99
CA MET A 123 7.12 -16.95 -4.65
C MET A 123 7.77 -16.18 -5.80
N ARG A 124 8.69 -16.82 -6.52
CA ARG A 124 9.33 -16.22 -7.70
C ARG A 124 8.32 -16.01 -8.82
N GLN A 125 7.53 -17.05 -9.12
CA GLN A 125 6.50 -16.97 -10.15
C GLN A 125 5.41 -15.94 -9.83
N LEU A 126 5.07 -15.78 -8.54
CA LEU A 126 4.15 -14.74 -8.09
C LEU A 126 4.75 -13.35 -8.34
N ALA A 127 6.01 -13.13 -7.95
CA ALA A 127 6.69 -11.85 -8.19
C ALA A 127 6.79 -11.51 -9.68
N GLU A 128 7.17 -12.48 -10.53
CA GLU A 128 7.21 -12.31 -11.99
C GLU A 128 5.82 -11.95 -12.56
N TYR A 129 4.75 -12.57 -12.05
CA TYR A 129 3.39 -12.21 -12.47
C TYR A 129 2.99 -10.80 -12.05
N LEU A 130 3.26 -10.40 -10.81
CA LEU A 130 2.92 -9.08 -10.30
C LEU A 130 3.69 -7.96 -11.02
N ASP A 131 4.91 -8.23 -11.48
CA ASP A 131 5.69 -7.30 -12.29
C ASP A 131 4.96 -6.98 -13.62
N THR A 132 4.35 -7.98 -14.27
CA THR A 132 3.57 -7.76 -15.51
C THR A 132 2.30 -6.92 -15.31
N MET A 133 1.85 -6.75 -14.07
CA MET A 133 0.70 -5.89 -13.74
C MET A 133 1.11 -4.45 -13.39
N SER A 134 2.40 -4.20 -13.18
CA SER A 134 2.93 -2.95 -12.63
C SER A 134 3.38 -1.95 -13.70
N THR A 135 3.38 -2.36 -14.98
CA THR A 135 3.53 -1.54 -16.19
C THR A 135 2.23 -0.86 -16.59
#